data_AF-A0AAW1W6Q5-F1
#
_entry.id   AF-A0AAW1W6Q5-F1
#
_cell.length_a   1.000
_cell.length_b   1.000
_cell.length_c   1.000
_cell.angle_alpha   90.00
_cell.angle_beta   90.00
_cell.angle_gamma   90.00
#
_symmetry.space_group_name_H-M   'P 1'
#
loop_
_entity.id
_entity.type
_entity.pdbx_description
1 polymer ?
#
loop_
_entity_poly.entity_id
_entity_poly.type
_entity_poly.pdbx_seq_one_letter_code
_entity_poly.pdbx_strand_id
1 'polypeptide(L)'
;MASSSSSVHAQIIDGLSSSESNSMETEYNSEPFDGVLFSRECRSSDEFSICYSRKFPKSTGQNLQGSLQTVKSTVALYGFSCELNMDNWYGEMTFTTSRTNSKENIDRATTALHLLQLNVPAPTALKVFSGSFSDIILTGNPGLCSRFSIEPDLERVASCDICMGEGIVIFVGSSQGVKMVRQIVQDCIVHNVHPVRWVTTFKRVLAMKRLEALRL
;
A
#
# COMPACT_ATOMS: atom_id res chain seq x y z
N MET A 1 53.89 8.52 49.51
CA MET A 1 52.93 9.61 49.75
C MET A 1 52.75 10.32 48.42
N ALA A 2 51.75 9.91 47.65
CA ALA A 2 50.44 10.57 47.52
C ALA A 2 50.55 11.86 46.67
N SER A 3 50.18 11.81 45.38
CA SER A 3 48.86 12.19 44.82
C SER A 3 48.85 13.68 44.39
N SER A 4 48.73 13.99 43.09
CA SER A 4 47.50 14.55 42.43
C SER A 4 47.39 16.10 42.60
N SER A 5 47.07 16.98 41.65
CA SER A 5 46.30 16.93 40.40
C SER A 5 46.49 18.23 39.56
N SER A 6 46.31 18.08 38.25
CA SER A 6 45.57 18.96 37.31
C SER A 6 45.84 20.47 37.20
N SER A 7 46.16 20.91 35.97
CA SER A 7 45.34 21.89 35.23
C SER A 7 45.72 21.85 33.75
N VAL A 8 44.75 21.63 32.86
CA VAL A 8 44.90 21.70 31.41
C VAL A 8 43.96 22.79 30.91
N HIS A 9 44.53 23.81 30.27
CA HIS A 9 43.82 24.86 29.55
C HIS A 9 44.21 24.78 28.07
N ALA A 10 43.20 24.95 27.22
CA ALA A 10 43.18 24.76 25.77
C ALA A 10 44.10 25.70 24.96
N GLN A 11 44.47 25.28 23.73
CA GLN A 11 44.33 25.98 22.43
C GLN A 11 45.20 25.24 21.36
N ILE A 12 44.65 24.64 20.28
CA ILE A 12 44.16 25.17 18.98
C ILE A 12 45.29 25.34 17.90
N ILE A 13 45.08 24.65 16.75
CA ILE A 13 45.59 24.80 15.35
C ILE A 13 46.69 23.85 14.79
N ASP A 14 46.19 23.03 13.85
CA ASP A 14 46.66 22.58 12.51
C ASP A 14 48.04 21.96 12.24
N GLY A 15 48.01 20.84 11.51
CA GLY A 15 49.15 20.35 10.73
C GLY A 15 49.16 18.87 10.33
N LEU A 16 48.24 18.47 9.43
CA LEU A 16 48.41 17.50 8.32
C LEU A 16 49.18 16.16 8.54
N SER A 17 48.45 15.04 8.49
CA SER A 17 48.81 13.90 7.61
C SER A 17 47.61 12.97 7.38
N SER A 18 47.07 13.09 6.18
CA SER A 18 46.31 12.15 5.35
C SER A 18 46.20 10.69 5.81
N SER A 19 44.96 10.25 6.07
CA SER A 19 44.50 8.93 5.62
C SER A 19 43.06 9.03 5.15
N GLU A 20 42.87 8.72 3.88
CA GLU A 20 41.61 8.73 3.15
C GLU A 20 40.64 7.73 3.78
N SER A 21 39.48 8.22 4.22
CA SER A 21 38.29 7.41 4.40
C SER A 21 37.20 8.02 3.54
N ASN A 22 37.07 7.44 2.34
CA ASN A 22 36.07 7.74 1.35
C ASN A 22 34.70 7.31 1.92
N SER A 23 34.04 8.23 2.61
CA SER A 23 32.63 8.08 2.98
C SER A 23 31.83 8.36 1.72
N MET A 24 31.44 7.27 1.07
CA MET A 24 30.53 7.24 -0.05
C MET A 24 29.18 7.75 0.47
N GLU A 25 28.99 9.07 0.42
CA GLU A 25 27.68 9.68 0.47
C GLU A 25 26.88 9.11 -0.70
N THR A 26 26.14 8.04 -0.44
CA THR A 26 25.05 7.63 -1.32
C THR A 26 24.00 8.72 -1.19
N GLU A 27 24.14 9.74 -2.02
CA GLU A 27 23.13 10.71 -2.35
C GLU A 27 21.90 9.92 -2.83
N TYR A 28 21.05 9.57 -1.86
CA TYR A 28 19.73 9.02 -2.10
C TYR A 28 18.92 10.19 -2.65
N ASN A 29 19.07 10.41 -3.96
CA ASN A 29 18.14 11.22 -4.75
C ASN A 29 16.81 10.48 -4.77
N SER A 30 16.11 10.50 -3.63
CA SER A 30 14.68 10.29 -3.56
C SER A 30 14.05 11.52 -4.19
N GLU A 31 14.05 11.56 -5.53
CA GLU A 31 13.05 12.37 -6.20
C GLU A 31 11.68 11.90 -5.69
N PRO A 32 10.80 12.83 -5.27
CA PRO A 32 9.48 12.44 -4.83
C PRO A 32 8.83 11.73 -6.02
N PHE A 33 8.36 10.50 -5.81
CA PHE A 33 7.33 9.92 -6.67
C PHE A 33 6.12 10.84 -6.53
N ASP A 34 6.11 11.90 -7.34
CA ASP A 34 5.05 12.88 -7.38
C ASP A 34 3.76 12.09 -7.58
N GLY A 35 2.84 12.26 -6.63
CA GLY A 35 1.63 11.47 -6.42
C GLY A 35 0.58 11.60 -7.52
N VAL A 36 0.99 11.75 -8.77
CA VAL A 36 0.15 11.76 -9.94
C VAL A 36 0.18 10.35 -10.54
N LEU A 37 -0.88 9.62 -10.21
CA LEU A 37 -1.40 8.44 -10.89
C LEU A 37 -1.27 8.58 -12.43
N PHE A 38 -0.13 8.20 -13.02
CA PHE A 38 -0.04 8.02 -14.47
C PHE A 38 -0.86 6.79 -14.85
N SER A 39 -2.15 7.02 -15.13
CA SER A 39 -3.03 6.04 -15.74
C SER A 39 -3.01 6.45 -17.20
N ARG A 40 -2.22 5.74 -18.00
CA ARG A 40 -2.26 5.96 -19.43
C ARG A 40 -3.20 4.92 -20.01
N GLU A 41 -4.29 5.38 -20.61
CA GLU A 41 -4.94 4.60 -21.65
C GLU A 41 -3.97 4.60 -22.83
N CYS A 42 -3.26 3.50 -23.00
CA CYS A 42 -2.36 3.33 -24.13
C CYS A 42 -3.21 2.96 -25.35
N ARG A 43 -2.97 3.62 -26.48
CA ARG A 43 -3.59 3.24 -27.76
C ARG A 43 -2.86 1.99 -28.25
N SER A 44 -3.53 0.84 -28.24
CA SER A 44 -3.00 -0.35 -28.90
C SER A 44 -2.94 -0.13 -30.41
N SER A 45 -1.99 -0.77 -31.08
CA SER A 45 -1.92 -0.81 -32.54
C SER A 45 -3.15 -1.48 -33.17
N ASP A 46 -3.80 -2.37 -32.43
CA ASP A 46 -5.11 -2.93 -32.77
C ASP A 46 -6.23 -1.97 -32.37
N GLU A 47 -7.08 -1.60 -33.34
CA GLU A 47 -8.17 -0.64 -33.20
C GLU A 47 -9.27 -1.09 -32.19
N PHE A 48 -9.31 -2.39 -31.87
CA PHE A 48 -10.35 -3.02 -31.06
C PHE A 48 -9.98 -3.24 -29.60
N SER A 49 -8.73 -3.00 -29.21
CA SER A 49 -8.28 -3.15 -27.82
C SER A 49 -8.00 -1.80 -27.15
N ILE A 50 -8.03 -1.83 -25.83
CA ILE A 50 -7.68 -0.73 -24.94
C ILE A 50 -6.72 -1.31 -23.90
N CYS A 51 -5.74 -0.53 -23.48
CA CYS A 51 -4.81 -0.97 -22.45
C CYS A 51 -4.59 0.10 -21.38
N TYR A 52 -4.45 -0.37 -20.15
CA TYR A 52 -4.29 0.41 -18.94
C TYR A 52 -2.97 0.02 -18.31
N SER A 53 -2.12 1.01 -18.05
CA SER A 53 -0.80 0.77 -17.48
C SER A 53 -0.55 1.57 -16.21
N ARG A 54 0.22 0.99 -15.29
CA ARG A 54 0.77 1.64 -14.09
C ARG A 54 2.25 1.34 -13.94
N LYS A 55 3.02 2.37 -13.60
CA LYS A 55 4.42 2.25 -13.18
C LYS A 55 4.52 2.17 -11.66
N PHE A 56 5.45 1.35 -11.17
CA PHE A 56 5.74 1.19 -9.75
C PHE A 56 7.25 1.05 -9.52
N PRO A 57 7.70 1.27 -8.26
CA PRO A 57 9.09 1.07 -7.89
C PRO A 57 9.58 -0.33 -8.26
N LYS A 58 10.86 -0.44 -8.62
CA LYS A 58 11.48 -1.71 -9.00
C LYS A 58 11.32 -2.81 -7.94
N SER A 59 11.39 -2.45 -6.66
CA SER A 59 11.19 -3.35 -5.52
C SER A 59 9.80 -3.98 -5.54
N THR A 60 8.74 -3.19 -5.76
CA THR A 60 7.37 -3.67 -5.93
C THR A 60 7.26 -4.61 -7.13
N GLY A 61 7.92 -4.28 -8.24
CA GLY A 61 7.93 -5.12 -9.44
C GLY A 61 8.55 -6.49 -9.24
N GLN A 62 9.62 -6.58 -8.46
CA GLN A 62 10.24 -7.85 -8.10
C GLN A 62 9.30 -8.74 -7.28
N ASN A 63 8.56 -8.17 -6.32
CA ASN A 63 7.54 -8.90 -5.57
C ASN A 63 6.41 -9.40 -6.48
N LEU A 64 6.01 -8.57 -7.45
CA LEU A 64 4.98 -8.92 -8.43
C LEU A 64 5.43 -10.02 -9.39
N GLN A 65 6.72 -10.10 -9.75
CA GLN A 65 7.24 -11.18 -10.61
C GLN A 65 6.92 -12.57 -10.03
N GLY A 66 7.08 -12.76 -8.73
CA GLY A 66 6.76 -14.03 -8.06
C GLY A 66 5.28 -14.40 -8.12
N SER A 67 4.38 -13.41 -8.18
CA SER A 67 2.93 -13.61 -8.24
C SER A 67 2.34 -13.41 -9.64
N LEU A 68 3.19 -13.17 -10.65
CA LEU A 68 2.77 -12.72 -11.98
C LEU A 68 1.85 -13.74 -12.67
N GLN A 69 2.16 -15.03 -12.54
CA GLN A 69 1.33 -16.08 -13.14
C GLN A 69 -0.08 -16.09 -12.53
N THR A 70 -0.18 -15.95 -11.21
CA THR A 70 -1.48 -15.85 -10.52
C THR A 70 -2.28 -14.65 -10.99
N VAL A 71 -1.63 -13.49 -11.16
CA VAL A 71 -2.26 -12.28 -11.71
C VAL A 71 -2.77 -12.57 -13.12
N LYS A 72 -1.91 -13.06 -14.01
CA LYS A 72 -2.27 -13.38 -15.42
C LYS A 72 -3.45 -14.33 -15.51
N SER A 73 -3.42 -15.45 -14.78
CA SER A 73 -4.50 -16.43 -14.78
C SER A 73 -5.80 -15.84 -14.26
N THR A 74 -5.76 -15.01 -13.22
CA THR A 74 -6.96 -14.41 -12.64
C THR A 74 -7.59 -13.38 -13.57
N VAL A 75 -6.80 -12.44 -14.10
CA VAL A 75 -7.33 -11.37 -14.96
C VAL A 75 -7.81 -11.89 -16.32
N ALA A 76 -7.23 -12.99 -16.81
CA ALA A 76 -7.66 -13.65 -18.04
C ALA A 76 -9.12 -14.14 -17.96
N LEU A 77 -9.58 -14.58 -16.78
CA LEU A 77 -10.97 -15.00 -16.56
C LEU A 77 -11.98 -13.86 -16.79
N TYR A 78 -11.53 -12.60 -16.66
CA TYR A 78 -12.34 -11.40 -16.85
C TYR A 78 -12.07 -10.72 -18.20
N GLY A 79 -11.35 -11.39 -19.11
CA GLY A 79 -11.08 -10.89 -20.47
C GLY A 79 -9.94 -9.89 -20.57
N PHE A 80 -8.97 -9.92 -19.64
CA PHE A 80 -7.75 -9.10 -19.72
C PHE A 80 -6.53 -9.97 -19.95
N SER A 81 -5.60 -9.51 -20.80
CA SER A 81 -4.22 -9.96 -20.77
C SER A 81 -3.41 -9.04 -19.85
N CYS A 82 -2.40 -9.62 -19.18
CA CYS A 82 -1.50 -8.88 -18.30
C CYS A 82 -0.06 -9.09 -18.73
N GLU A 83 0.68 -7.99 -18.80
CA GLU A 83 2.11 -7.96 -19.06
C GLU A 83 2.82 -7.17 -17.97
N LEU A 84 4.01 -7.64 -17.59
CA LEU A 84 4.87 -7.00 -16.61
C LEU A 84 6.22 -6.76 -17.28
N ASN A 85 6.51 -5.49 -17.55
CA ASN A 85 7.77 -5.04 -18.10
C ASN A 85 8.62 -4.47 -16.96
N MET A 86 9.88 -4.88 -16.90
CA MET A 86 10.81 -4.41 -15.88
C MET A 86 11.94 -3.67 -16.58
N ASP A 87 12.06 -2.38 -16.29
CA ASP A 87 13.19 -1.56 -16.70
C ASP A 87 14.21 -1.44 -15.56
N ASN A 88 15.34 -0.80 -15.82
CA ASN A 88 16.40 -0.63 -14.82
C ASN A 88 15.95 0.17 -13.58
N TRP A 89 14.98 1.07 -13.74
CA TRP A 89 14.53 2.03 -12.72
C TRP A 89 13.14 1.75 -12.14
N TYR A 90 12.21 1.23 -12.95
CA TYR A 90 10.82 0.99 -12.55
C TYR A 90 10.28 -0.29 -13.20
N GLY A 91 9.20 -0.82 -12.63
CA GLY A 91 8.39 -1.83 -13.30
C GLY A 91 7.11 -1.20 -13.83
N GLU A 92 6.59 -1.73 -14.92
CA GLU A 92 5.35 -1.30 -15.56
C GLU A 92 4.46 -2.52 -15.78
N MET A 93 3.24 -2.47 -15.23
CA MET A 93 2.23 -3.50 -15.44
C MET A 93 1.13 -2.95 -16.33
N THR A 94 0.85 -3.69 -17.40
CA THR A 94 -0.13 -3.32 -18.42
C THR A 94 -1.23 -4.38 -18.47
N PHE A 95 -2.47 -3.95 -18.31
CA PHE A 95 -3.65 -4.77 -18.59
C PHE A 95 -4.25 -4.35 -19.93
N THR A 96 -4.44 -5.31 -20.83
CA THR A 96 -5.03 -5.08 -22.15
C THR A 96 -6.34 -5.85 -22.26
N THR A 97 -7.37 -5.22 -22.81
CA THR A 97 -8.67 -5.86 -23.02
C THR A 97 -9.33 -5.35 -24.30
N SER A 98 -10.38 -6.03 -24.76
CA SER A 98 -11.19 -5.53 -25.85
C SER A 98 -12.03 -4.34 -25.39
N ARG A 99 -12.26 -3.37 -26.28
CA ARG A 99 -13.15 -2.23 -26.03
C ARG A 99 -14.60 -2.66 -25.72
N THR A 100 -14.98 -3.88 -26.08
CA THR A 100 -16.32 -4.44 -25.82
C THR A 100 -16.47 -5.05 -24.43
N ASN A 101 -15.41 -5.10 -23.61
CA ASN A 101 -15.51 -5.63 -22.25
C ASN A 101 -16.46 -4.75 -21.40
N SER A 102 -17.07 -5.36 -20.38
CA SER A 102 -18.00 -4.65 -19.51
C SER A 102 -17.30 -3.51 -18.76
N LYS A 103 -17.99 -2.39 -18.60
CA LYS A 103 -17.48 -1.24 -17.84
C LYS A 103 -17.08 -1.63 -16.41
N GLU A 104 -17.86 -2.50 -15.78
CA GLU A 104 -17.59 -3.00 -14.41
C GLU A 104 -16.25 -3.74 -14.32
N ASN A 105 -15.96 -4.60 -15.31
CA ASN A 105 -14.68 -5.31 -15.38
C ASN A 105 -13.51 -4.34 -15.59
N ILE A 106 -13.68 -3.33 -16.45
CA ILE A 106 -12.67 -2.29 -16.70
C ILE A 106 -12.39 -1.46 -15.43
N ASP A 107 -13.44 -1.03 -14.73
CA ASP A 107 -13.32 -0.27 -13.49
C ASP A 107 -12.59 -1.12 -12.42
N ARG A 108 -12.96 -2.41 -12.26
CA ARG A 108 -12.29 -3.35 -11.36
C ARG A 108 -10.82 -3.59 -11.72
N ALA A 109 -10.51 -3.74 -13.00
CA ALA A 109 -9.15 -3.95 -13.48
C ALA A 109 -8.25 -2.74 -13.20
N THR A 110 -8.80 -1.54 -13.41
CA THR A 110 -8.11 -0.27 -13.12
C THR A 110 -7.85 -0.10 -11.63
N THR A 111 -8.83 -0.45 -10.79
CA THR A 111 -8.68 -0.48 -9.34
C THR A 111 -7.61 -1.48 -8.92
N ALA A 112 -7.63 -2.71 -9.46
CA ALA A 112 -6.63 -3.73 -9.15
C ALA A 112 -5.21 -3.27 -9.52
N LEU A 113 -5.01 -2.67 -10.70
CA LEU A 113 -3.73 -2.08 -11.10
C LEU A 113 -3.25 -1.03 -10.10
N HIS A 114 -4.16 -0.18 -9.62
CA HIS A 114 -3.80 0.84 -8.64
C HIS A 114 -3.41 0.24 -7.28
N LEU A 115 -4.12 -0.80 -6.82
CA LEU A 115 -3.75 -1.50 -5.59
C LEU A 115 -2.36 -2.15 -5.69
N LEU A 116 -2.06 -2.81 -6.81
CA LEU A 116 -0.74 -3.41 -7.05
C LEU A 116 0.38 -2.36 -7.07
N GLN A 117 0.11 -1.18 -7.64
CA GLN A 117 1.04 -0.05 -7.64
C GLN A 117 1.39 0.39 -6.20
N LEU A 118 0.42 0.33 -5.28
CA LEU A 118 0.58 0.68 -3.87
C LEU A 118 1.16 -0.47 -3.02
N ASN A 119 1.78 -1.47 -3.65
CA ASN A 119 2.40 -2.62 -3.00
C ASN A 119 1.42 -3.47 -2.17
N VAL A 120 0.14 -3.47 -2.53
CA VAL A 120 -0.84 -4.42 -1.98
C VAL A 120 -0.53 -5.82 -2.50
N PRO A 121 -0.50 -6.87 -1.64
CA PRO A 121 -0.25 -8.23 -2.09
C PRO A 121 -1.20 -8.67 -3.20
N ALA A 122 -0.68 -9.33 -4.22
CA ALA A 122 -1.46 -9.72 -5.40
C ALA A 122 -2.75 -10.50 -5.06
N PRO A 123 -2.75 -11.49 -4.14
CA PRO A 123 -3.99 -12.19 -3.77
C PRO A 123 -5.07 -11.26 -3.21
N THR A 124 -4.68 -10.21 -2.47
CA THR A 124 -5.59 -9.22 -1.89
C THR A 124 -6.12 -8.26 -2.94
N ALA A 125 -5.24 -7.72 -3.80
CA ALA A 125 -5.64 -6.80 -4.87
C ALA A 125 -6.61 -7.46 -5.86
N LEU A 126 -6.42 -8.75 -6.16
CA LEU A 126 -7.25 -9.50 -7.10
C LEU A 126 -8.67 -9.80 -6.56
N LYS A 127 -8.92 -9.68 -5.24
CA LYS A 127 -10.27 -9.85 -4.66
C LYS A 127 -11.29 -8.86 -5.23
N VAL A 128 -10.83 -7.72 -5.76
CA VAL A 128 -11.68 -6.71 -6.40
C VAL A 128 -12.40 -7.28 -7.63
N PHE A 129 -11.77 -8.18 -8.37
CA PHE A 129 -12.42 -8.85 -9.51
C PHE A 129 -13.61 -9.71 -9.08
N SER A 130 -13.55 -10.29 -7.87
CA SER A 130 -14.62 -11.09 -7.27
C SER A 130 -15.72 -10.25 -6.60
N GLY A 131 -15.71 -8.92 -6.76
CA GLY A 131 -16.73 -8.03 -6.20
C GLY A 131 -16.42 -7.48 -4.80
N SER A 132 -15.18 -7.64 -4.31
CA SER A 132 -14.75 -6.94 -3.10
C SER A 132 -14.62 -5.44 -3.36
N PHE A 133 -14.90 -4.64 -2.34
CA PHE A 133 -14.72 -3.19 -2.36
C PHE A 133 -13.32 -2.87 -1.84
N SER A 134 -12.69 -1.86 -2.43
CA SER A 134 -11.41 -1.33 -1.97
C SER A 134 -11.54 0.16 -1.70
N ASP A 135 -10.75 0.64 -0.75
CA ASP A 135 -10.77 2.04 -0.41
C ASP A 135 -9.43 2.50 0.18
N ILE A 136 -9.12 3.78 -0.02
CA ILE A 136 -7.81 4.37 0.26
C ILE A 136 -8.04 5.65 1.07
N ILE A 137 -7.37 5.74 2.21
CA ILE A 137 -7.39 6.91 3.08
C ILE A 137 -5.97 7.47 3.18
N LEU A 138 -5.84 8.76 2.86
CA LEU A 138 -4.64 9.53 3.11
C LEU A 138 -4.64 9.94 4.59
N THR A 139 -3.66 9.47 5.35
CA THR A 139 -3.51 9.82 6.77
C THR A 139 -2.59 11.02 6.97
N GLY A 140 -1.87 11.44 5.92
CA GLY A 140 -1.03 12.64 5.87
C GLY A 140 0.26 12.56 6.69
N ASN A 141 0.23 11.92 7.86
CA ASN A 141 1.40 11.72 8.71
C ASN A 141 1.62 10.21 8.95
N PRO A 142 2.79 9.64 8.56
CA PRO A 142 3.10 8.22 8.79
C PRO A 142 3.10 7.84 10.28
N GLY A 143 3.19 8.84 11.16
CA GLY A 143 3.10 8.72 12.60
C GLY A 143 1.78 8.19 13.13
N LEU A 144 0.64 8.35 12.43
CA LEU A 144 -0.65 7.98 13.03
C LEU A 144 -0.95 6.48 12.97
N CYS A 145 -0.65 5.84 11.85
CA CYS A 145 -0.77 4.39 11.71
C CYS A 145 0.31 3.64 12.50
N SER A 146 1.50 4.23 12.66
CA SER A 146 2.56 3.67 13.49
C SER A 146 2.32 3.85 15.00
N ARG A 147 1.58 4.88 15.41
CA ARG A 147 1.15 5.08 16.82
C ARG A 147 0.01 4.14 17.21
N PHE A 148 -0.89 3.88 16.29
CA PHE A 148 -2.04 3.03 16.51
C PHE A 148 -1.83 1.74 15.74
N SER A 149 -1.16 0.76 16.33
CA SER A 149 -1.12 -0.60 15.79
C SER A 149 -2.55 -1.05 15.54
N ILE A 150 -2.97 -1.01 14.27
CA ILE A 150 -4.26 -1.54 13.86
C ILE A 150 -4.16 -3.03 14.09
N GLU A 151 -4.76 -3.46 15.19
CA GLU A 151 -4.61 -4.81 15.70
C GLU A 151 -5.19 -5.81 14.67
N PRO A 152 -4.58 -7.00 14.48
CA PRO A 152 -5.08 -8.03 13.56
C PRO A 152 -6.54 -8.41 13.80
N ASP A 153 -7.03 -8.17 15.01
CA ASP A 153 -8.42 -8.34 15.37
C ASP A 153 -9.38 -7.42 14.60
N LEU A 154 -8.93 -6.27 14.11
CA LEU A 154 -9.77 -5.41 13.28
C LEU A 154 -10.04 -6.02 11.91
N GLU A 155 -9.03 -6.63 11.27
CA GLU A 155 -9.19 -7.30 9.98
C GLU A 155 -10.24 -8.41 10.06
N ARG A 156 -10.20 -9.19 11.15
CA ARG A 156 -11.16 -10.26 11.43
C ARG A 156 -12.58 -9.72 11.68
N VAL A 157 -12.70 -8.65 12.46
CA VAL A 157 -14.00 -8.07 12.79
C VAL A 157 -14.64 -7.39 11.58
N ALA A 158 -13.83 -6.70 10.76
CA ALA A 158 -14.30 -6.01 9.57
C ALA A 158 -14.45 -6.93 8.34
N SER A 159 -13.85 -8.13 8.35
CA SER A 159 -13.74 -8.99 7.16
C SER A 159 -13.11 -8.22 5.98
N CYS A 160 -12.01 -7.54 6.27
CA CYS A 160 -11.22 -6.73 5.35
C CYS A 160 -9.74 -7.02 5.55
N ASP A 161 -8.98 -7.07 4.46
CA ASP A 161 -7.52 -7.02 4.51
C ASP A 161 -7.10 -5.55 4.59
N ILE A 162 -6.20 -5.21 5.52
CA ILE A 162 -5.72 -3.85 5.72
C ILE A 162 -4.24 -3.80 5.33
N CYS A 163 -3.89 -2.86 4.46
CA CYS A 163 -2.52 -2.63 4.01
C CYS A 163 -2.13 -1.19 4.38
N MET A 164 -1.03 -1.05 5.11
CA MET A 164 -0.51 0.25 5.53
C MET A 164 0.69 0.61 4.67
N GLY A 165 0.67 1.82 4.11
CA GLY A 165 1.79 2.41 3.39
C GLY A 165 2.25 3.71 4.06
N GLU A 166 3.16 4.43 3.40
CA GLU A 166 3.65 5.72 3.90
C GLU A 166 2.55 6.79 3.84
N GLY A 167 1.94 7.08 4.99
CA GLY A 167 0.87 8.10 5.08
C GLY A 167 -0.43 7.72 4.39
N ILE A 168 -0.60 6.44 4.02
CA ILE A 168 -1.81 5.90 3.39
C ILE A 168 -2.24 4.61 4.08
N VAL A 169 -3.55 4.40 4.18
CA VAL A 169 -4.15 3.13 4.62
C VAL A 169 -5.10 2.67 3.54
N ILE A 170 -4.92 1.42 3.11
CA ILE A 170 -5.68 0.77 2.07
C ILE A 170 -6.42 -0.39 2.73
N PHE A 171 -7.69 -0.59 2.37
CA PHE A 171 -8.47 -1.70 2.87
C PHE A 171 -9.31 -2.30 1.75
N VAL A 172 -9.34 -3.64 1.70
CA VAL A 172 -10.04 -4.41 0.68
C VAL A 172 -10.94 -5.43 1.37
N GLY A 173 -12.24 -5.46 1.04
CA GLY A 173 -13.16 -6.45 1.59
C GLY A 173 -14.63 -6.14 1.33
N SER A 174 -15.49 -6.51 2.28
CA SER A 174 -16.94 -6.29 2.15
C SER A 174 -17.31 -4.81 2.21
N SER A 175 -18.43 -4.42 1.58
CA SER A 175 -18.91 -3.03 1.61
C SER A 175 -19.16 -2.50 3.02
N GLN A 176 -19.61 -3.37 3.93
CA GLN A 176 -19.83 -3.02 5.34
C GLN A 176 -18.51 -2.87 6.10
N GLY A 177 -17.57 -3.80 5.88
CA GLY A 177 -16.24 -3.76 6.47
C GLY A 177 -15.46 -2.51 6.07
N VAL A 178 -15.47 -2.18 4.78
CA VAL A 178 -14.80 -0.99 4.25
C VAL A 178 -15.35 0.29 4.88
N LYS A 179 -16.68 0.43 4.99
CA LYS A 179 -17.30 1.59 5.67
C LYS A 179 -16.93 1.66 7.15
N MET A 180 -16.91 0.51 7.83
CA MET A 180 -16.54 0.42 9.24
C MET A 180 -15.08 0.84 9.46
N VAL A 181 -14.14 0.28 8.69
CA VAL A 181 -12.71 0.62 8.79
C VAL A 181 -12.48 2.08 8.46
N ARG A 182 -13.14 2.61 7.42
CA ARG A 182 -13.06 4.04 7.10
C ARG A 182 -13.46 4.92 8.29
N GLN A 183 -14.57 4.60 8.94
CA GLN A 183 -15.04 5.34 10.11
C GLN A 183 -14.01 5.27 11.26
N ILE A 184 -13.49 4.08 11.56
CA ILE A 184 -12.49 3.90 12.61
C ILE A 184 -11.24 4.71 12.31
N VAL A 185 -10.70 4.62 11.09
CA VAL A 185 -9.48 5.32 10.69
C VAL A 185 -9.69 6.84 10.77
N GLN A 186 -10.84 7.34 10.30
CA GLN A 186 -11.18 8.76 10.43
C GLN A 186 -11.29 9.19 11.89
N ASP A 187 -11.89 8.38 12.76
CA ASP A 187 -12.00 8.69 14.19
C ASP A 187 -10.65 8.64 14.91
N CYS A 188 -9.77 7.72 14.54
CA CYS A 188 -8.40 7.69 15.04
C CYS A 188 -7.62 8.95 14.63
N ILE A 189 -7.83 9.43 13.39
CA ILE A 189 -7.13 10.60 12.85
C ILE A 189 -7.68 11.93 13.39
N VAL A 190 -8.99 12.12 13.30
CA VAL A 190 -9.65 13.38 13.64
C VAL A 190 -9.84 13.52 15.14
N HIS A 191 -10.21 12.44 15.81
CA HIS A 191 -10.61 12.46 17.22
C HIS A 191 -9.54 11.90 18.16
N ASN A 192 -8.38 11.48 17.65
CA ASN A 192 -7.28 10.88 18.42
C ASN A 192 -7.75 9.72 19.33
N VAL A 193 -8.76 8.97 18.87
CA VAL A 193 -9.35 7.85 19.61
C VAL A 193 -8.53 6.59 19.35
N HIS A 194 -8.18 5.86 20.42
CA HIS A 194 -7.44 4.60 20.28
C HIS A 194 -8.29 3.50 19.61
N PRO A 195 -7.77 2.76 18.61
CA PRO A 195 -8.56 1.79 17.82
C PRO A 195 -9.14 0.64 18.67
N VAL A 196 -8.51 0.27 19.79
CA VAL A 196 -9.00 -0.77 20.72
C VAL A 196 -10.41 -0.48 21.25
N ARG A 197 -10.77 0.80 21.43
CA ARG A 197 -12.12 1.20 21.85
C ARG A 197 -13.16 0.74 20.82
N TRP A 198 -12.83 0.85 19.54
CA TRP A 198 -13.67 0.42 18.44
C TRP A 198 -13.73 -1.10 18.32
N VAL A 199 -12.60 -1.80 18.41
CA VAL A 199 -12.57 -3.28 18.36
C VAL A 199 -13.49 -3.89 19.42
N THR A 200 -13.44 -3.39 20.66
CA THR A 200 -14.30 -3.86 21.75
C THR A 200 -15.78 -3.59 21.45
N THR A 201 -16.09 -2.40 20.93
CA THR A 201 -17.45 -2.00 20.58
C THR A 201 -18.01 -2.86 19.45
N PHE A 202 -17.25 -3.08 18.39
CA PHE A 202 -17.68 -3.88 17.24
C PHE A 202 -17.79 -5.36 17.57
N LYS A 203 -16.90 -5.93 18.40
CA LYS A 203 -17.06 -7.30 18.92
C LYS A 203 -18.40 -7.47 19.64
N ARG A 204 -18.82 -6.49 20.45
CA ARG A 204 -20.14 -6.50 21.12
C ARG A 204 -21.30 -6.42 20.12
N VAL A 205 -21.24 -5.48 19.17
CA VAL A 205 -22.28 -5.34 18.13
C VAL A 205 -22.42 -6.62 17.30
N LEU A 206 -21.29 -7.25 16.92
CA LEU A 206 -21.29 -8.50 16.17
C LEU A 206 -21.86 -9.67 17.00
N ALA A 207 -21.51 -9.74 18.28
CA ALA A 207 -22.06 -10.75 19.19
C ALA A 207 -23.58 -10.62 19.36
N MET A 208 -24.09 -9.38 19.47
CA MET A 208 -25.53 -9.10 19.55
C MET A 208 -26.25 -9.53 18.26
N LYS A 209 -25.74 -9.15 17.09
CA LYS A 209 -26.32 -9.58 15.80
C LYS A 209 -26.33 -11.10 15.63
N ARG A 210 -25.28 -11.79 16.07
CA ARG A 210 -25.23 -13.26 16.05
C ARG A 210 -26.26 -13.88 16.99
N LEU A 211 -26.46 -13.30 18.17
CA LEU A 211 -27.47 -13.77 19.12
C LEU A 211 -28.89 -13.55 18.58
N GLU A 212 -29.15 -12.45 17.89
CA GLU A 212 -30.42 -12.17 17.22
C GLU A 212 -30.68 -13.16 16.07
N ALA A 213 -29.65 -13.48 15.27
CA ALA A 213 -29.77 -14.45 14.18
C ALA A 213 -30.05 -15.89 14.65
N LEU A 214 -29.63 -16.26 15.86
CA LEU A 214 -29.91 -17.56 16.47
C LEU A 214 -31.30 -17.65 17.13
N ARG A 215 -32.02 -16.53 17.22
CA ARG A 215 -33.39 -16.46 17.77
C ARG A 215 -34.49 -16.59 16.72
N LEU A 216 -34.11 -16.72 15.44
CA LEU A 216 -34.99 -16.98 14.29
C LEU A 216 -34.89 -18.45 13.89
#